data_AF-A0A832CZV3-F1
#
_entry.id   AF-A0A832CZV3-F1
#
_cell.length_a   1.000
_cell.length_b   1.000
_cell.length_c   1.000
_cell.angle_alpha   90.00
_cell.angle_beta   90.00
_cell.angle_gamma   90.00
#
_symmetry.space_group_name_H-M   'P 1'
#
loop_
_entity.id
_entity.type
_entity.pdbx_description
1 polymer ?
#
loop_
_entity_poly.entity_id
_entity_poly.type
_entity_poly.pdbx_seq_one_letter_code
_entity_poly.pdbx_strand_id
1 'polypeptide(L)'
;MLWLLTGLFALRVAGQALVASRDVSFLPPMAEWYSGLVPYPLLLPIQLVMLAVMARIDLDLTRGRGPFVRARPRLGSGLRWFAVAYFLAMVARYALTMALRPERRWLGGAIPIVFHWVLAAYVFVWGTVIVPGAARRGTDR
;
A
#
# COMPACT_ATOMS: atom_id res chain seq x y z
N MET A 1 -12.93 -2.26 -4.30
CA MET A 1 -11.67 -1.48 -4.38
C MET A 1 -10.70 -1.83 -3.26
N LEU A 2 -11.05 -1.65 -1.98
CA LEU A 2 -10.11 -1.93 -0.88
C LEU A 2 -9.62 -3.38 -0.84
N TRP A 3 -10.51 -4.37 -0.96
CA TRP A 3 -10.14 -5.79 -1.08
C TRP A 3 -9.16 -6.08 -2.22
N LEU A 4 -9.28 -5.37 -3.36
CA LEU A 4 -8.35 -5.53 -4.48
C LEU A 4 -6.94 -5.04 -4.09
N LEU A 5 -6.85 -3.86 -3.45
CA LEU A 5 -5.58 -3.29 -3.00
C LEU A 5 -4.94 -4.14 -1.89
N THR A 6 -5.76 -4.67 -0.97
CA THR A 6 -5.33 -5.66 0.04
C THR A 6 -4.80 -6.93 -0.63
N GLY A 7 -5.50 -7.45 -1.65
CA GLY A 7 -5.06 -8.59 -2.45
C GLY A 7 -3.72 -8.34 -3.15
N LEU A 8 -3.52 -7.16 -3.74
CA LEU A 8 -2.25 -6.77 -4.36
C LEU A 8 -1.10 -6.70 -3.34
N PHE A 9 -1.37 -6.15 -2.15
CA PHE A 9 -0.37 -6.13 -1.07
C PHE A 9 -0.08 -7.54 -0.54
N ALA A 10 -1.09 -8.42 -0.43
CA ALA A 10 -0.90 -9.82 -0.07
C ALA A 10 -0.03 -10.56 -1.11
N LEU A 11 -0.31 -10.34 -2.40
CA LEU A 11 0.47 -10.92 -3.50
C LEU A 11 1.94 -10.50 -3.42
N ARG A 12 2.20 -9.24 -3.05
CA ARG A 12 3.55 -8.73 -2.79
C ARG A 12 4.25 -9.45 -1.64
N VAL A 13 3.56 -9.65 -0.52
CA VAL A 13 4.13 -10.36 0.64
C VAL A 13 4.41 -11.82 0.28
N ALA A 14 3.49 -12.47 -0.43
CA ALA A 14 3.65 -13.84 -0.91
C ALA A 14 4.82 -13.96 -1.91
N GLY A 15 4.92 -13.05 -2.88
CA GLY A 15 6.02 -13.01 -3.84
C GLY A 15 7.39 -12.85 -3.16
N GLN A 16 7.49 -11.91 -2.20
CA GLN A 16 8.72 -11.74 -1.43
C GLN A 16 9.07 -12.99 -0.60
N ALA A 17 8.08 -13.66 0.00
CA ALA A 17 8.28 -14.89 0.76
C ALA A 17 8.69 -16.07 -0.13
N LEU A 18 8.12 -16.17 -1.33
CA LEU A 18 8.47 -17.18 -2.31
C LEU A 18 9.92 -17.03 -2.77
N VAL A 19 10.33 -15.81 -3.15
CA VAL A 19 11.71 -15.52 -3.56
C VAL A 19 12.69 -15.81 -2.42
N ALA A 20 12.37 -15.40 -1.19
CA ALA A 20 13.22 -15.62 -0.03
C ALA A 20 13.40 -17.09 0.37
N SER A 21 12.45 -17.97 0.00
CA SER A 21 12.48 -19.39 0.39
C SER A 21 12.92 -20.35 -0.70
N ARG A 22 12.67 -20.01 -1.97
CA ARG A 22 12.77 -20.96 -3.10
C ARG A 22 13.60 -20.45 -4.28
N ASP A 23 14.10 -19.21 -4.21
CA ASP A 23 14.90 -18.56 -5.28
C ASP A 23 14.37 -18.86 -6.69
N VAL A 24 13.10 -18.53 -6.92
CA VAL A 24 12.39 -18.90 -8.14
C VAL A 24 12.87 -18.07 -9.34
N SER A 25 13.23 -18.74 -10.43
CA SER A 25 13.84 -18.09 -11.62
C SER A 25 12.92 -17.19 -12.43
N PHE A 26 11.60 -17.28 -12.24
CA PHE A 26 10.64 -16.43 -12.95
C PHE A 26 10.34 -15.10 -12.24
N LEU A 27 10.77 -14.94 -10.97
CA LEU A 27 10.64 -13.67 -10.25
C LEU A 27 11.99 -12.96 -10.17
N PRO A 28 11.98 -11.62 -10.04
CA PRO A 28 13.22 -10.87 -9.80
C PRO A 28 13.93 -11.34 -8.52
N PRO A 29 15.27 -11.26 -8.48
CA PRO A 29 16.05 -11.68 -7.32
C PRO A 29 15.71 -10.84 -6.08
N MET A 30 15.93 -11.38 -4.88
CA MET A 30 15.54 -10.75 -3.60
C MET A 30 16.06 -9.31 -3.43
N ALA A 31 17.21 -8.98 -4.03
CA ALA A 31 17.78 -7.64 -4.04
C ALA A 31 16.84 -6.57 -4.65
N GLU A 32 15.93 -6.95 -5.54
CA GLU A 32 14.95 -6.05 -6.16
C GLU A 32 13.66 -5.88 -5.34
N TRP A 33 13.33 -6.86 -4.50
CA TRP A 33 12.14 -6.84 -3.62
C TRP A 33 12.33 -5.96 -2.38
N TYR A 34 13.56 -5.49 -2.17
CA TYR A 34 13.99 -4.92 -0.94
C TYR A 34 14.55 -3.52 -1.12
N SER A 35 14.15 -2.59 -0.25
CA SER A 35 14.58 -1.19 -0.30
C SER A 35 15.93 -0.94 0.37
N GLY A 36 16.49 -1.92 1.07
CA GLY A 36 17.74 -1.80 1.84
C GLY A 36 17.58 -1.38 3.30
N LEU A 37 16.37 -0.96 3.73
CA LEU A 37 16.19 -0.20 4.97
C LEU A 37 15.93 -1.02 6.25
N VAL A 38 15.13 -2.09 6.20
CA VAL A 38 14.65 -2.86 7.38
C VAL A 38 14.81 -4.35 7.16
N PRO A 39 15.69 -5.11 7.84
CA PRO A 39 16.09 -6.46 7.42
C PRO A 39 14.89 -7.42 7.22
N TYR A 40 14.99 -8.36 6.27
CA TYR A 40 13.86 -9.21 5.87
C TYR A 40 13.15 -9.95 7.04
N PRO A 41 13.88 -10.53 8.03
CA PRO A 41 13.25 -11.16 9.19
C PRO A 41 12.35 -10.24 10.02
N LEU A 42 12.60 -8.93 10.00
CA LEU A 42 11.77 -7.92 10.66
C LEU A 42 10.69 -7.37 9.71
N LEU A 43 11.04 -7.22 8.43
CA LEU A 43 10.13 -6.70 7.40
C LEU A 43 8.91 -7.61 7.22
N LEU A 44 9.10 -8.93 7.19
CA LEU A 44 8.01 -9.89 6.97
C LEU A 44 6.94 -9.81 8.08
N PRO A 45 7.27 -9.90 9.39
CA PRO A 45 6.30 -9.69 10.46
C PRO A 45 5.54 -8.36 10.35
N ILE A 46 6.23 -7.25 10.07
CA ILE A 46 5.60 -5.93 9.90
C ILE A 46 4.55 -5.99 8.77
N GLN A 47 4.89 -6.62 7.65
CA GLN A 47 4.00 -6.77 6.51
C GLN A 47 2.78 -7.65 6.81
N LEU A 48 2.96 -8.73 7.57
CA LEU A 48 1.87 -9.58 8.01
C LEU A 48 0.92 -8.82 8.96
N VAL A 49 1.46 -8.01 9.87
CA VAL A 49 0.66 -7.14 10.75
C VAL A 49 -0.12 -6.12 9.92
N MET A 50 0.53 -5.44 8.97
CA MET A 50 -0.13 -4.49 8.08
C MET A 50 -1.25 -5.17 7.28
N LEU A 51 -1.00 -6.36 6.71
CA LEU A 51 -1.98 -7.11 5.95
C LEU A 51 -3.17 -7.53 6.82
N ALA A 52 -2.93 -7.97 8.06
CA ALA A 52 -3.98 -8.30 9.02
C ALA A 52 -4.84 -7.08 9.36
N VAL A 53 -4.22 -5.91 9.57
CA VAL A 53 -4.93 -4.65 9.80
C VAL A 53 -5.78 -4.25 8.58
N MET A 54 -5.23 -4.35 7.38
CA MET A 54 -5.96 -4.06 6.14
C MET A 54 -7.18 -4.98 6.00
N ALA A 55 -6.99 -6.30 6.12
CA ALA A 55 -8.08 -7.27 6.07
C ALA A 55 -9.13 -7.02 7.17
N ARG A 56 -8.71 -6.63 8.37
CA ARG A 56 -9.61 -6.29 9.47
C ARG A 56 -10.47 -5.07 9.15
N ILE A 57 -9.88 -4.02 8.55
CA ILE A 57 -10.60 -2.82 8.09
C ILE A 57 -11.58 -3.20 6.99
N ASP A 58 -11.15 -3.96 5.99
CA ASP A 58 -12.00 -4.40 4.88
C ASP A 58 -13.21 -5.23 5.36
N LEU A 59 -12.99 -6.12 6.33
CA LEU A 59 -14.05 -6.90 6.96
C LEU A 59 -15.04 -6.03 7.75
N ASP A 60 -14.54 -5.04 8.50
CA ASP A 60 -15.41 -4.10 9.23
C ASP A 60 -16.30 -3.32 8.25
N LEU A 61 -15.70 -2.78 7.19
CA LEU A 61 -16.41 -2.02 6.16
C LEU A 61 -17.41 -2.88 5.40
N THR A 62 -17.05 -4.11 5.03
CA THR A 62 -17.94 -5.06 4.33
C THR A 62 -19.12 -5.45 5.21
N ARG A 63 -18.92 -5.61 6.53
CA ARG A 63 -19.97 -5.98 7.48
C ARG A 63 -20.79 -4.79 7.98
N GLY A 64 -20.40 -3.56 7.64
CA GLY A 64 -21.05 -2.33 8.13
C GLY A 64 -20.99 -2.13 9.64
N ARG A 65 -20.13 -2.87 10.36
CA ARG A 65 -20.01 -2.82 11.83
C ARG A 65 -18.55 -2.82 12.25
N GLY A 66 -18.25 -2.19 13.39
CA GLY A 66 -16.93 -2.20 14.00
C GLY A 66 -16.28 -0.81 14.14
N PRO A 67 -15.11 -0.73 14.78
CA PRO A 67 -14.44 0.54 15.07
C PRO A 67 -14.06 1.34 13.82
N PHE A 68 -13.79 0.69 12.69
CA PHE A 68 -13.28 1.32 11.46
C PHE A 68 -14.37 1.81 10.48
N VAL A 69 -15.64 1.50 10.75
CA VAL A 69 -16.79 1.98 9.96
C VAL A 69 -17.27 3.35 10.42
N ARG A 70 -16.99 3.72 11.68
CA ARG A 70 -17.43 4.98 12.27
C ARG A 70 -16.85 6.16 11.49
N ALA A 71 -17.71 7.08 11.06
CA ALA A 71 -17.32 8.32 10.39
C ALA A 71 -16.41 9.14 11.31
N ARG A 72 -15.19 9.43 10.83
CA ARG A 72 -14.18 10.20 11.56
C ARG A 72 -13.58 11.24 10.60
N PRO A 73 -14.27 12.36 10.35
CA PRO A 73 -13.88 13.34 9.33
C PRO A 73 -12.44 13.83 9.47
N ARG A 74 -12.00 14.13 10.69
CA ARG A 74 -10.62 14.58 10.96
C ARG A 74 -9.59 13.52 10.59
N LEU A 75 -9.83 12.26 10.99
CA LEU A 75 -8.95 11.14 10.67
C LEU A 75 -8.93 10.89 9.15
N GLY A 76 -10.09 10.84 8.51
CA GLY A 76 -10.17 10.58 7.07
C GLY A 76 -9.51 11.67 6.22
N SER A 77 -9.69 12.95 6.57
CA SER A 77 -8.97 14.05 5.91
C SER A 77 -7.46 13.97 6.13
N GLY A 78 -7.03 13.65 7.36
CA GLY A 78 -5.61 13.42 7.68
C GLY A 78 -5.01 12.27 6.87
N LEU A 79 -5.70 11.13 6.80
CA LEU A 79 -5.27 9.96 6.01
C LEU A 79 -5.15 10.28 4.53
N ARG A 80 -6.08 11.07 3.97
CA ARG A 80 -6.01 11.49 2.55
C ARG A 80 -4.78 12.36 2.27
N TRP A 81 -4.52 13.36 3.12
CA TRP A 81 -3.34 14.21 2.96
C TRP A 81 -2.04 13.41 3.13
N PHE A 82 -1.99 12.55 4.14
CA PHE A 82 -0.87 11.63 4.36
C PHE A 82 -0.65 10.74 3.14
N ALA A 83 -1.71 10.13 2.59
CA ALA A 83 -1.62 9.27 1.41
C ALA A 83 -1.08 10.01 0.17
N VAL A 84 -1.54 11.24 -0.07
CA VAL A 84 -1.05 12.07 -1.17
C VAL A 84 0.43 12.42 -0.97
N ALA A 85 0.81 12.92 0.21
CA ALA A 85 2.20 13.26 0.50
C ALA A 85 3.11 12.03 0.38
N TYR A 86 2.66 10.88 0.89
CA TYR A 86 3.39 9.61 0.81
C TYR A 86 3.54 9.12 -0.64
N PHE A 87 2.48 9.19 -1.44
CA PHE A 87 2.53 8.85 -2.87
C PHE A 87 3.53 9.74 -3.62
N LEU A 88 3.48 11.06 -3.41
CA LEU A 88 4.40 12.00 -4.03
C LEU A 88 5.86 11.73 -3.63
N ALA A 89 6.11 11.40 -2.37
CA ALA A 89 7.45 11.01 -1.92
C ALA A 89 7.96 9.75 -2.65
N MET A 90 7.08 8.78 -2.92
CA MET A 90 7.45 7.58 -3.68
C MET A 90 7.67 7.86 -5.17
N VAL A 91 6.90 8.78 -5.77
CA VAL A 91 7.14 9.25 -7.14
C VAL A 91 8.49 9.96 -7.24
N ALA A 92 8.80 10.85 -6.29
CA ALA A 92 10.10 11.51 -6.23
C ALA A 92 11.24 10.51 -6.07
N ARG A 93 11.07 9.51 -5.19
CA ARG A 93 12.04 8.41 -5.02
C ARG A 93 12.24 7.63 -6.31
N TYR A 94 11.17 7.33 -7.06
CA TYR A 94 11.27 6.67 -8.36
C TYR A 94 12.07 7.52 -9.34
N ALA A 95 11.68 8.78 -9.54
CA ALA A 95 12.33 9.70 -10.46
C ALA A 95 13.82 9.86 -10.13
N LEU A 96 14.16 10.04 -8.86
CA LEU A 96 15.54 10.13 -8.39
C LEU A 96 16.33 8.85 -8.65
N THR A 97 15.73 7.68 -8.41
CA THR A 97 16.37 6.39 -8.68
C THR A 97 16.65 6.23 -10.18
N MET A 98 15.70 6.58 -11.04
CA MET A 98 15.86 6.49 -12.49
C MET A 98 16.85 7.52 -13.07
N ALA A 99 17.02 8.66 -12.40
CA ALA A 99 17.97 9.70 -12.76
C ALA A 99 19.40 9.36 -12.32
N LEU A 100 19.58 8.88 -11.08
CA LEU A 100 20.89 8.62 -10.48
C LEU A 100 21.46 7.23 -10.80
N ARG A 101 20.61 6.27 -11.17
CA ARG A 101 21.00 4.88 -11.44
C ARG A 101 20.51 4.43 -12.82
N PRO A 102 21.08 4.99 -13.91
CA PRO A 102 20.67 4.67 -15.27
C PRO A 102 20.78 3.17 -15.59
N GLU A 103 21.68 2.44 -14.92
CA GLU A 103 21.86 1.00 -15.03
C GLU A 103 20.69 0.17 -14.46
N ARG A 104 19.84 0.78 -13.62
CA ARG A 104 18.64 0.14 -13.03
C ARG A 104 17.35 0.59 -13.69
N ARG A 105 17.42 1.25 -14.85
CA ARG A 105 16.27 1.88 -15.49
C ARG A 105 15.11 0.91 -15.70
N TRP A 106 13.92 1.47 -15.49
CA TRP A 106 12.58 0.89 -15.63
C TRP A 106 12.13 -0.08 -14.52
N LEU A 107 12.90 -1.12 -14.21
CA LEU A 107 12.43 -2.20 -13.31
C LEU A 107 13.28 -2.39 -12.04
N GLY A 108 14.56 -2.03 -12.07
CA GLY A 108 15.52 -2.34 -11.00
C GLY A 108 15.18 -1.63 -9.68
N GLY A 109 14.71 -2.39 -8.70
CA GLY A 109 14.31 -1.85 -7.38
C GLY A 109 13.03 -0.99 -7.42
N ALA A 110 12.25 -1.08 -8.51
CA ALA A 110 10.97 -0.38 -8.65
C ALA A 110 9.82 -1.12 -7.94
N ILE A 111 9.96 -2.44 -7.75
CA ILE A 111 8.94 -3.31 -7.13
C ILE A 111 8.43 -2.73 -5.80
N PRO A 112 9.29 -2.37 -4.82
CA PRO A 112 8.82 -1.85 -3.54
C PRO A 112 8.10 -0.52 -3.70
N ILE A 113 8.56 0.33 -4.62
CA ILE A 113 7.97 1.65 -4.89
C ILE A 113 6.54 1.52 -5.40
N VAL A 114 6.31 0.64 -6.39
CA VAL A 114 4.97 0.39 -6.93
C VAL A 114 4.02 -0.11 -5.85
N PHE A 115 4.47 -1.00 -4.96
CA PHE A 115 3.63 -1.47 -3.86
C PHE A 115 3.41 -0.42 -2.77
N HIS A 116 4.30 0.55 -2.61
CA HIS A 116 4.01 1.73 -1.79
C HIS A 116 2.93 2.62 -2.41
N TRP A 117 2.81 2.68 -3.75
CA TRP A 117 1.68 3.35 -4.39
C TRP A 117 0.36 2.62 -4.14
N VAL A 118 0.36 1.27 -4.19
CA VAL A 118 -0.82 0.45 -3.83
C VAL A 118 -1.25 0.73 -2.38
N LEU A 119 -0.29 0.78 -1.45
CA LEU A 119 -0.56 1.12 -0.05
C LEU A 119 -1.08 2.55 0.11
N ALA A 120 -0.50 3.52 -0.60
CA ALA A 120 -0.98 4.91 -0.60
C ALA A 120 -2.43 5.00 -1.11
N ALA A 121 -2.73 4.31 -2.21
CA ALA A 121 -4.08 4.23 -2.76
C ALA A 121 -5.07 3.61 -1.75
N TYR A 122 -4.66 2.54 -1.05
CA TYR A 122 -5.49 1.92 -0.02
C TYR A 122 -5.84 2.92 1.10
N VAL A 123 -4.83 3.62 1.63
CA VAL A 123 -5.02 4.62 2.70
C VAL A 123 -5.90 5.77 2.22
N PHE A 124 -5.72 6.23 0.98
CA PHE A 124 -6.54 7.28 0.39
C PHE A 124 -8.01 6.84 0.28
N VAL A 125 -8.28 5.66 -0.30
CA VAL A 125 -9.64 5.13 -0.45
C VAL A 125 -10.30 4.94 0.92
N TRP A 126 -9.60 4.36 1.89
CA TRP A 126 -10.14 4.21 3.24
C TRP A 126 -10.44 5.57 3.88
N GLY A 127 -9.53 6.54 3.74
CA GLY A 127 -9.75 7.92 4.17
C GLY A 127 -11.00 8.54 3.54
N THR A 128 -11.26 8.31 2.26
CA THR A 128 -12.49 8.81 1.60
C THR A 128 -13.77 8.17 2.13
N VAL A 129 -13.74 6.88 2.49
CA VAL A 129 -14.91 6.15 3.01
C VAL A 129 -15.32 6.68 4.40
N ILE A 130 -14.34 7.05 5.25
CA ILE A 130 -14.61 7.47 6.63
C ILE A 130 -14.80 8.99 6.81
N VAL A 131 -14.68 9.78 5.73
CA VAL A 131 -15.09 11.20 5.72
C VAL A 131 -16.57 11.28 5.34
N PRO A 132 -17.47 11.76 6.22
CA PRO A 132 -18.86 11.99 5.85
C PRO A 132 -18.94 13.11 4.80
N GLY A 133 -19.32 12.78 3.56
CA GLY A 133 -19.64 13.82 2.57
C GLY A 133 -19.44 13.53 1.07
N ALA A 134 -19.03 12.34 0.63
CA ALA A 134 -18.95 12.04 -0.80
C ALA A 134 -20.28 11.54 -1.42
N ALA A 135 -21.16 10.92 -0.61
CA ALA A 135 -22.40 10.30 -1.10
C ALA A 135 -23.69 11.11 -0.84
N ARG A 136 -23.62 12.32 -0.29
CA ARG A 136 -24.82 13.14 0.07
C ARG A 136 -24.88 14.51 -0.62
N ARG A 137 -24.15 14.72 -1.72
CA ARG A 137 -24.15 16.00 -2.47
C ARG A 137 -24.72 15.88 -3.90
N GLY A 138 -25.52 14.85 -4.18
CA GLY A 138 -26.07 14.60 -5.52
C GLY A 138 -27.60 14.52 -5.62
N THR A 139 -28.35 14.60 -4.52
CA THR A 139 -29.81 14.29 -4.54
C THR A 139 -30.69 15.41 -3.97
N ASP A 140 -30.16 16.61 -3.78
CA ASP A 140 -30.95 17.79 -3.37
C ASP A 140 -30.64 19.01 -4.26
N ARG A 141 -30.94 18.90 -5.56
CA ARG A 141 -31.10 20.05 -6.45
C ARG A 141 -32.25 19.81 -7.40
#